data_AF-A0AA46I5V8-F1
#
_entry.id   AF-A0AA46I5V8-F1
#
_cell.length_a   1.000
_cell.length_b   1.000
_cell.length_c   1.000
_cell.angle_alpha   90.00
_cell.angle_beta   90.00
_cell.angle_gamma   90.00
#
_symmetry.space_group_name_H-M   'P 1'
#
loop_
_entity.id
_entity.type
_entity.pdbx_description
1 polymer ?
#
loop_
_entity_poly.entity_id
_entity_poly.type
_entity_poly.pdbx_seq_one_letter_code
_entity_poly.pdbx_strand_id
1 'polypeptide(L)' 'MSYNAKNYTEQGGEKTVIGGTLEISGTLEIKEGAAISGLPKAEMQADSTAEDISSLVTDFNALLTKLKAAGFIATE' A
#
# COMPACT_ATOMS: atom_id res chain seq x y z
N MET A 1 1.54 -20.58 -24.89
CA MET A 1 0.55 -19.81 -25.67
C MET A 1 0.69 -18.35 -25.26
N SER A 2 0.91 -17.41 -26.19
CA SER A 2 0.89 -15.99 -25.85
C SER A 2 -0.56 -15.50 -25.84
N TYR A 3 -1.05 -15.02 -24.70
CA TYR A 3 -2.37 -14.41 -24.62
C TYR A 3 -2.39 -13.12 -25.46
N ASN A 4 -3.40 -12.98 -26.33
CA ASN A 4 -3.58 -11.82 -27.21
C ASN A 4 -4.47 -10.72 -26.59
N ALA A 5 -5.27 -11.06 -25.58
CA ALA A 5 -6.03 -10.11 -24.79
C ALA A 5 -5.15 -9.53 -23.66
N LYS A 6 -5.18 -8.20 -23.49
CA LYS A 6 -4.45 -7.52 -22.40
C LYS A 6 -4.86 -8.00 -21.01
N ASN A 7 -6.11 -8.42 -20.84
CA ASN A 7 -6.66 -8.90 -19.59
C ASN A 7 -7.11 -10.36 -19.79
N TYR A 8 -6.64 -11.27 -18.94
CA TYR A 8 -6.97 -12.70 -19.06
C TYR A 8 -6.83 -13.41 -17.70
N THR A 9 -7.54 -14.52 -17.56
CA THR A 9 -7.37 -15.47 -16.44
C THR A 9 -6.62 -16.69 -16.96
N GLU A 10 -5.57 -17.10 -16.24
CA GLU A 10 -4.79 -18.30 -16.56
C GLU A 10 -5.66 -19.57 -16.39
N GLN A 11 -5.35 -20.63 -17.13
CA GLN A 11 -6.09 -21.89 -16.99
C GLN A 11 -5.97 -22.41 -15.55
N GLY A 12 -7.09 -22.85 -14.96
CA GLY A 12 -7.16 -23.23 -13.54
C GLY A 12 -7.65 -22.11 -12.62
N GLY A 13 -7.72 -20.86 -13.09
CA GLY A 13 -8.41 -19.78 -12.37
C GLY A 13 -7.64 -19.12 -11.22
N GLU A 14 -6.42 -19.58 -10.94
CA GLU A 14 -5.60 -19.09 -9.81
C GLU A 14 -5.10 -17.66 -9.99
N LYS A 15 -4.95 -17.22 -11.25
CA LYS A 15 -4.37 -15.92 -11.58
C LYS A 15 -5.17 -15.21 -12.65
N THR A 16 -5.55 -13.98 -12.34
CA THR A 16 -6.08 -13.01 -13.32
C THR A 16 -5.05 -11.92 -13.53
N VAL A 17 -4.67 -11.70 -14.79
CA VAL A 17 -3.76 -10.63 -15.22
C VAL A 17 -4.59 -9.49 -15.78
N ILE A 18 -4.37 -8.28 -15.28
CA ILE A 18 -4.93 -7.04 -15.82
C ILE A 18 -3.77 -6.22 -16.43
N GLY A 19 -3.71 -6.18 -17.75
CA GLY A 19 -2.74 -5.37 -18.50
C GLY A 19 -3.22 -3.95 -18.83
N GLY A 20 -4.43 -3.58 -18.40
CA GLY A 20 -5.00 -2.23 -18.50
C GLY A 20 -5.36 -1.66 -17.12
N THR A 21 -6.35 -0.77 -17.07
CA THR A 21 -6.88 -0.22 -15.82
C THR A 21 -7.99 -1.12 -15.27
N LEU A 22 -7.95 -1.42 -13.97
CA LEU A 22 -9.07 -2.01 -13.23
C LEU A 22 -9.82 -0.89 -12.50
N GLU A 23 -11.04 -0.59 -12.94
CA GLU A 23 -11.93 0.36 -12.26
C GLU A 23 -12.97 -0.40 -11.44
N ILE A 24 -13.09 -0.07 -10.15
CA ILE A 24 -14.06 -0.68 -9.23
C ILE A 24 -14.99 0.43 -8.74
N SER A 25 -16.24 0.46 -9.24
CA SER A 25 -17.24 1.45 -8.80
C SER A 25 -17.89 1.13 -7.46
N GLY A 26 -17.59 -0.05 -6.88
CA GLY A 26 -18.10 -0.52 -5.60
C GLY A 26 -16.98 -0.83 -4.60
N THR A 27 -17.19 -1.83 -3.74
CA THR A 27 -16.19 -2.26 -2.75
C THR A 27 -15.36 -3.42 -3.26
N LEU A 28 -14.03 -3.31 -3.20
CA LEU A 28 -13.11 -4.44 -3.33
C LEU A 28 -12.85 -5.03 -1.94
N GLU A 29 -13.39 -6.23 -1.67
CA GLU A 29 -13.13 -6.96 -0.43
C GLU A 29 -11.88 -7.84 -0.60
N ILE A 30 -10.90 -7.66 0.29
CA ILE A 30 -9.70 -8.50 0.39
C ILE A 30 -9.82 -9.32 1.66
N LYS A 31 -9.87 -10.65 1.54
CA LYS A 31 -10.09 -11.56 2.67
C LYS A 31 -8.92 -11.51 3.66
N GLU A 32 -9.19 -11.82 4.91
CA GLU A 32 -8.19 -11.91 5.98
C GLU A 32 -7.05 -12.86 5.56
N GLY A 33 -5.80 -12.44 5.83
CA GLY A 33 -4.60 -13.19 5.47
C GLY A 33 -4.13 -13.03 4.03
N ALA A 34 -4.90 -12.39 3.15
CA ALA A 34 -4.44 -12.09 1.79
C ALA A 34 -3.39 -10.97 1.79
N ALA A 35 -2.38 -11.11 0.93
CA ALA A 35 -1.31 -10.13 0.76
C ALA A 35 -1.49 -9.33 -0.53
N ILE A 36 -1.41 -8.00 -0.43
CA ILE A 36 -1.33 -7.12 -1.59
C ILE A 36 0.11 -6.60 -1.70
N SER A 37 0.79 -6.95 -2.78
CA SER A 37 2.13 -6.46 -3.10
C SER A 37 2.05 -5.19 -3.93
N GLY A 38 3.06 -4.32 -3.82
CA GLY A 38 3.16 -3.10 -4.63
C GLY A 38 2.29 -1.92 -4.17
N LEU A 39 1.43 -2.09 -3.14
CA LEU A 39 0.87 -0.94 -2.45
C LEU A 39 1.97 -0.19 -1.69
N PRO A 40 1.92 1.15 -1.64
CA PRO A 40 2.85 1.92 -0.82
C PRO A 40 2.82 1.44 0.62
N LYS A 41 3.98 1.43 1.26
CA LYS A 41 4.15 1.11 2.68
C LYS A 41 5.10 2.15 3.28
N ALA A 42 4.73 2.65 4.45
CA ALA A 42 5.60 3.53 5.21
C ALA A 42 6.76 2.74 5.77
N GLU A 43 7.91 3.39 5.83
CA GLU A 43 9.04 2.86 6.57
C GLU A 43 8.66 2.68 8.04
N MET A 44 9.25 1.65 8.66
CA MET A 44 9.02 1.35 10.07
C MET A 44 9.40 2.57 10.93
N GLN A 45 8.50 2.96 11.82
CA GLN A 45 8.79 3.90 12.90
C GLN A 45 9.01 3.10 14.18
N ALA A 46 10.13 3.36 14.85
CA ALA A 46 10.41 2.74 16.15
C ALA A 46 9.43 3.31 17.20
N ASP A 47 9.17 2.52 18.24
CA ASP A 47 8.35 2.97 19.35
C ASP A 47 8.98 4.21 20.01
N SER A 48 8.14 5.20 20.33
CA SER A 48 8.59 6.41 21.00
C SER A 48 8.94 6.11 22.46
N THR A 49 10.13 6.53 22.88
CA THR A 49 10.58 6.49 24.28
C THR A 49 10.73 7.91 24.84
N ALA A 50 9.98 8.87 24.31
CA ALA A 50 10.04 10.27 24.68
C ALA A 50 9.59 10.48 26.15
N GLU A 51 10.41 11.19 26.93
CA GLU A 51 10.09 11.58 28.31
C GLU A 51 9.63 13.05 28.41
N ASP A 52 9.72 13.79 27.31
CA ASP A 52 9.32 15.19 27.24
C ASP A 52 8.61 15.52 25.92
N ILE A 53 8.03 16.72 25.86
CA ILE A 53 7.26 17.18 24.69
C ILE A 53 8.17 17.36 23.47
N SER A 54 9.43 17.77 23.66
CA SER A 54 10.35 18.05 22.56
C SER A 54 10.75 16.77 21.81
N SER A 55 11.04 15.71 22.57
CA SER A 55 11.33 14.37 22.06
C SER A 55 10.09 13.75 21.40
N LEU A 56 8.90 13.90 22.00
CA LEU A 56 7.66 13.43 21.39
C LEU A 56 7.37 14.11 20.04
N VAL A 57 7.57 15.42 19.96
CA VAL A 57 7.41 16.18 18.70
C VAL A 57 8.40 15.69 17.64
N THR A 58 9.61 15.32 18.03
CA THR A 58 10.63 14.77 17.12
C THR A 58 10.17 13.42 16.56
N ASP A 59 9.75 12.49 17.43
CA ASP A 59 9.27 11.17 17.01
C ASP A 59 8.03 11.27 16.12
N PHE A 60 7.11 12.17 16.45
CA PHE A 60 5.91 12.39 15.65
C PHE A 60 6.24 12.94 14.26
N ASN A 61 7.11 13.94 14.16
CA ASN A 61 7.51 14.50 12.86
C ASN A 61 8.30 13.51 12.00
N ALA A 62 9.07 12.61 12.62
CA ALA A 62 9.70 11.50 11.92
C ALA A 62 8.66 10.53 11.32
N LEU A 63 7.62 10.18 12.07
CA LEU A 63 6.49 9.38 11.56
C LEU A 63 5.80 10.08 10.38
N LEU A 64 5.45 11.36 10.53
CA LEU A 64 4.81 12.13 9.46
C LEU A 64 5.65 12.16 8.19
N THR A 65 6.97 12.28 8.33
CA THR A 65 7.91 12.26 7.21
C THR A 65 7.86 10.93 6.47
N LYS A 66 7.86 9.80 7.21
CA LYS A 66 7.74 8.45 6.64
C LYS A 66 6.40 8.22 5.94
N LEU A 67 5.31 8.72 6.51
CA LEU A 67 3.97 8.62 5.92
C LEU A 67 3.86 9.46 4.63
N LYS A 68 4.44 10.65 4.59
CA LYS A 68 4.52 11.48 3.37
C LYS A 68 5.38 10.81 2.30
N ALA A 69 6.54 10.27 2.66
CA ALA A 69 7.42 9.56 1.74
C ALA A 69 6.74 8.33 1.11
N ALA A 70 5.86 7.66 1.86
CA ALA A 70 5.05 6.56 1.36
C ALA A 70 3.78 6.99 0.59
N GLY A 71 3.56 8.29 0.38
CA GLY A 71 2.41 8.79 -0.37
C GLY A 71 1.08 8.64 0.34
N PHE A 72 1.06 8.39 1.65
CA PHE A 72 -0.18 8.31 2.43
C PHE A 72 -0.72 9.67 2.85
N ILE A 73 0.13 10.70 2.84
CA ILE A 73 -0.23 12.08 3.15
C ILE A 73 0.14 12.93 1.94
N ALA A 74 -0.78 13.78 1.50
CA ALA A 74 -0.51 14.74 0.44
C ALA A 74 0.70 15.61 0.80
N THR A 75 1.64 15.74 -0.14
CA THR A 75 2.70 16.73 -0.06
C THR A 75 2.15 18.05 -0.61
N GLU A 76 2.37 19.14 0.11
CA GLU A 76 2.18 20.50 -0.42
C GLU A 76 3.10 20.74 -1.63
#